data_AF-E3MP21-F1
#
_entry.id   AF-E3MP21-F1
#
_cell.length_a   1.000
_cell.length_b   1.000
_cell.length_c   1.000
_cell.angle_alpha   90.00
_cell.angle_beta   90.00
_cell.angle_gamma   90.00
#
_symmetry.space_group_name_H-M   'P 1'
#
loop_
_entity.id
_entity.type
_entity.pdbx_description
1 polymer ?
#
loop_
_entity_poly.entity_id
_entity_poly.type
_entity_poly.pdbx_seq_one_letter_code
_entity_poly.pdbx_strand_id
1 'polypeptide(L)'
;MRSVEFPLKCSYFLIYLLLQYPLKVYCQLVPYEDFRCGSGSLSTSISYTSSYFCDQIQLNQCCMYHDLCYAGCTLPQMECDNQFCACLATIISNPFCQAIVYPSHCNFVRLFGNLFICPMMG
;
A
#
# COMPACT_ATOMS: atom_id res chain seq x y z
N MET A 1 6.03 2.10 23.18
CA MET A 1 6.90 2.98 22.37
C MET A 1 8.29 2.36 22.35
N ARG A 2 8.64 1.63 21.29
CA ARG A 2 10.01 1.16 21.03
C ARG A 2 10.48 1.83 19.75
N SER A 3 11.56 2.58 19.88
CA SER A 3 12.31 3.19 18.80
C SER A 3 12.80 2.09 17.86
N VAL A 4 12.42 2.15 16.59
CA VAL A 4 12.94 1.24 15.55
C VAL A 4 14.25 1.84 15.06
N GLU A 5 15.37 1.24 15.47
CA GLU A 5 16.70 1.57 14.95
C GLU A 5 16.83 1.00 13.53
N PHE A 6 16.81 1.88 12.53
CA PHE A 6 17.07 1.53 11.13
C PHE A 6 18.58 1.38 10.89
N PRO A 7 19.07 0.26 10.33
CA PRO A 7 20.48 0.16 9.96
C PRO A 7 20.76 0.98 8.69
N LEU A 8 21.25 2.21 8.88
CA LEU A 8 21.88 3.01 7.84
C LEU A 8 23.17 2.36 7.34
N LYS A 9 23.19 1.91 6.08
CA LYS A 9 24.43 1.85 5.28
C LYS A 9 24.18 2.32 3.84
N CYS A 10 23.72 3.56 3.68
CA CYS A 10 23.93 4.31 2.43
C CYS A 10 25.27 5.04 2.52
N SER A 11 26.36 4.33 2.22
CA SER A 11 27.70 4.92 2.19
C SER A 11 27.92 5.71 0.89
N TYR A 12 27.65 7.02 0.90
CA TYR A 12 28.47 8.02 0.17
C TYR A 12 28.11 9.45 0.60
N PHE A 13 28.81 9.97 1.61
CA PHE A 13 28.57 11.29 2.23
C PHE A 13 29.38 12.44 1.58
N LEU A 14 30.02 12.26 0.41
CA LEU A 14 30.99 13.24 -0.12
C LEU A 14 30.68 13.86 -1.49
N ILE A 15 29.46 13.71 -2.02
CA ILE A 15 29.04 14.39 -3.28
C ILE A 15 27.86 15.34 -2.98
N TYR A 16 27.89 16.01 -1.82
CA TYR A 16 26.77 16.80 -1.29
C TYR A 16 26.72 18.27 -1.76
N LEU A 17 27.61 18.74 -2.64
CA LEU A 17 27.74 20.19 -2.92
C LEU A 17 27.48 20.64 -4.37
N LEU A 18 27.20 19.76 -5.33
CA LEU A 18 27.03 20.16 -6.75
C LEU A 18 25.68 19.77 -7.40
N LEU A 19 24.77 19.10 -6.70
CA LEU A 19 23.47 18.70 -7.23
C LEU A 19 22.34 19.23 -6.33
N GLN A 20 22.00 20.50 -6.48
CA GLN A 20 20.80 21.11 -5.88
C GLN A 20 19.50 20.72 -6.59
N TYR A 21 19.53 19.68 -7.44
CA TYR A 21 18.32 19.03 -7.90
C TYR A 21 17.83 18.10 -6.79
N PRO A 22 16.57 18.21 -6.34
CA PRO A 22 16.08 17.33 -5.29
C PRO A 22 16.09 15.91 -5.86
N LEU A 23 17.11 15.13 -5.50
CA LEU A 23 17.03 13.68 -5.52
C LEU A 23 15.84 13.35 -4.60
N LYS A 24 14.66 13.15 -5.18
CA LYS A 24 13.60 12.42 -4.50
C LYS A 24 14.21 11.08 -4.12
N VAL A 25 14.45 10.87 -2.84
CA VAL A 25 15.00 9.64 -2.29
C VAL A 25 13.90 8.58 -2.41
N TYR A 26 13.93 7.77 -3.48
CA TYR A 26 12.98 6.70 -3.76
C TYR A 26 13.26 5.42 -2.94
N CYS A 27 13.64 5.54 -1.67
CA CYS A 27 14.07 4.40 -0.85
C CYS A 27 13.20 4.24 0.41
N GLN A 28 11.91 4.03 0.22
CA GLN A 28 10.97 3.80 1.32
C GLN A 28 10.02 2.63 0.98
N LEU A 29 10.60 1.43 0.81
CA LEU A 29 9.82 0.19 0.70
C LEU A 29 9.36 -0.24 2.10
N VAL A 30 8.21 -0.90 2.17
CA VAL A 30 7.72 -1.51 3.42
C VAL A 30 8.41 -2.87 3.59
N PRO A 31 8.89 -3.26 4.78
CA PRO A 31 9.35 -4.63 5.01
C PRO A 31 8.26 -5.65 4.64
N TYR A 32 8.62 -6.75 3.99
CA TYR A 32 7.63 -7.70 3.47
C TYR A 32 6.73 -8.27 4.57
N GLU A 33 7.28 -8.52 5.76
CA GLU A 33 6.58 -8.99 6.95
C GLU A 33 5.51 -8.02 7.48
N ASP A 34 5.67 -6.73 7.18
CA ASP A 34 4.78 -5.63 7.58
C ASP A 34 3.84 -5.19 6.45
N PHE A 35 4.00 -5.77 5.25
CA PHE A 35 3.14 -5.50 4.11
C PHE A 35 1.82 -6.25 4.26
N ARG A 36 0.71 -5.51 4.17
CA ARG A 36 -0.67 -5.95 4.43
C ARG A 36 -1.56 -5.97 3.21
N CYS A 37 -1.14 -5.41 2.07
CA CYS A 37 -1.93 -5.55 0.85
C CYS A 37 -1.94 -7.00 0.37
N GLY A 38 -3.09 -7.66 0.43
CA GLY A 38 -3.33 -9.02 -0.05
C GLY A 38 -4.07 -9.88 0.98
N SER A 39 -4.94 -10.78 0.53
CA SER A 39 -5.75 -11.67 1.37
C SER A 39 -5.05 -12.98 1.79
N GLY A 40 -3.81 -13.21 1.37
CA GLY A 40 -3.02 -14.41 1.66
C GLY A 40 -1.62 -14.34 1.05
N SER A 41 -0.74 -15.30 1.36
CA SER A 41 0.70 -15.24 1.01
C SER A 41 0.98 -14.98 -0.48
N LEU A 42 0.24 -15.64 -1.38
CA LEU A 42 0.39 -15.46 -2.81
C LEU A 42 -0.06 -14.07 -3.27
N SER A 43 -1.24 -13.61 -2.84
CA SER A 43 -1.75 -12.30 -3.24
C SER A 43 -0.90 -11.17 -2.64
N THR A 44 -0.42 -11.33 -1.40
CA THR A 44 0.55 -10.42 -0.77
C THR A 44 1.85 -10.36 -1.55
N SER A 45 2.40 -11.49 -1.99
CA SER A 45 3.63 -11.52 -2.81
C SER A 45 3.45 -10.77 -4.14
N ILE A 46 2.31 -10.98 -4.81
CA ILE A 46 1.98 -10.31 -6.08
C ILE A 46 1.81 -8.81 -5.87
N SER A 47 1.04 -8.40 -4.85
CA SER A 47 0.84 -6.98 -4.51
C SER A 47 2.15 -6.30 -4.13
N TYR A 48 3.01 -6.96 -3.35
CA TYR A 48 4.33 -6.43 -2.99
C TYR A 48 5.20 -6.20 -4.22
N THR A 49 5.32 -7.22 -5.08
CA THR A 49 6.18 -7.15 -6.28
C THR A 49 5.66 -6.13 -7.29
N SER A 50 4.34 -6.11 -7.54
CA SER A 50 3.73 -5.19 -8.50
C SER A 50 3.78 -3.72 -8.06
N SER A 51 3.86 -3.47 -6.75
CA SER A 51 3.97 -2.13 -6.17
C SER A 51 5.41 -1.69 -5.90
N TYR A 52 6.42 -2.48 -6.28
CA TYR A 52 7.83 -2.21 -5.97
C TYR A 52 8.31 -0.81 -6.44
N PHE A 53 7.81 -0.33 -7.58
CA PHE A 53 8.14 1.00 -8.11
C PHE A 53 7.12 2.08 -7.71
N CYS A 54 6.20 1.78 -6.80
CA CYS A 54 5.15 2.66 -6.33
C CYS A 54 5.44 3.17 -4.90
N ASP A 55 4.58 4.03 -4.39
CA ASP A 55 4.63 4.44 -2.99
C ASP A 55 4.04 3.32 -2.12
N GLN A 56 4.87 2.33 -1.79
CA GLN A 56 4.46 1.17 -1.01
C GLN A 56 3.98 1.55 0.39
N ILE A 57 4.52 2.61 1.00
CA ILE A 57 4.09 3.03 2.34
C ILE A 57 2.65 3.49 2.31
N GLN A 58 2.31 4.43 1.42
CA GLN A 58 0.94 4.95 1.33
C GLN A 58 -0.03 3.87 0.84
N LEU A 59 0.38 3.04 -0.12
CA LEU A 59 -0.41 1.89 -0.57
C LEU A 59 -0.72 0.95 0.60
N ASN A 60 0.31 0.58 1.38
CA ASN A 60 0.17 -0.31 2.52
C ASN A 60 -0.74 0.27 3.60
N GLN A 61 -0.66 1.58 3.85
CA GLN A 61 -1.56 2.27 4.77
C GLN A 61 -3.03 2.17 4.29
N CYS A 62 -3.30 2.37 3.01
CA CYS A 62 -4.65 2.19 2.47
C CYS A 62 -5.16 0.74 2.68
N CYS A 63 -4.30 -0.26 2.46
CA CYS A 63 -4.67 -1.66 2.70
C CYS A 63 -4.96 -1.95 4.18
N MET A 64 -4.14 -1.42 5.10
CA MET A 64 -4.38 -1.56 6.54
C MET A 64 -5.73 -0.97 6.96
N TYR A 65 -6.10 0.20 6.45
CA TYR A 65 -7.40 0.80 6.76
C TYR A 65 -8.57 0.02 6.16
N HIS A 66 -8.40 -0.54 4.96
CA HIS A 66 -9.38 -1.41 4.32
C HIS A 66 -9.61 -2.69 5.13
N ASP A 67 -8.54 -3.36 5.55
CA ASP A 67 -8.60 -4.56 6.40
C ASP A 67 -9.29 -4.27 7.73
N LEU A 68 -9.00 -3.11 8.34
CA LEU A 68 -9.68 -2.67 9.57
C LEU A 68 -11.18 -2.42 9.35
N CYS A 69 -11.56 -1.85 8.20
CA CYS A 69 -12.95 -1.63 7.83
C CYS A 69 -13.70 -2.98 7.69
N TYR A 70 -13.08 -3.94 7.01
CA TYR A 70 -13.62 -5.30 6.87
C TYR A 70 -13.74 -6.01 8.23
N ALA A 71 -12.71 -5.94 9.07
CA ALA A 71 -12.70 -6.57 10.39
C ALA A 71 -13.76 -5.98 11.32
N GLY A 72 -14.16 -4.71 11.13
CA GLY A 72 -15.19 -4.06 11.92
C GLY A 72 -16.60 -4.63 11.70
N CYS A 73 -16.89 -5.22 10.54
CA CYS A 73 -18.23 -5.71 10.17
C CYS A 73 -19.38 -4.68 10.36
N THR A 74 -19.08 -3.38 10.44
CA THR A 74 -20.09 -2.33 10.68
C THR A 74 -20.58 -1.65 9.42
N LEU A 75 -19.81 -1.75 8.33
CA LEU A 75 -20.10 -1.12 7.05
C LEU A 75 -20.27 -2.17 5.96
N PRO A 76 -21.14 -1.94 4.95
CA PRO A 76 -21.19 -2.79 3.78
C PRO A 76 -19.85 -2.80 3.04
N GLN A 77 -19.55 -3.91 2.36
CA GLN A 77 -18.30 -4.05 1.59
C GLN A 77 -18.07 -2.88 0.64
N MET A 78 -19.11 -2.47 -0.08
CA MET A 78 -19.04 -1.38 -1.06
C MET A 78 -18.55 -0.07 -0.43
N GLU A 79 -18.90 0.19 0.82
CA GLU A 79 -18.47 1.39 1.53
C GLU A 79 -16.98 1.32 1.89
N CYS A 80 -16.52 0.20 2.45
CA CYS A 80 -15.09 -0.04 2.70
C CYS A 80 -14.26 0.03 1.40
N ASP A 81 -14.76 -0.58 0.31
CA ASP A 81 -14.10 -0.56 -0.99
C ASP A 81 -14.03 0.86 -1.57
N ASN A 82 -15.10 1.65 -1.42
CA ASN A 82 -15.10 3.04 -1.88
C ASN A 82 -14.08 3.89 -1.12
N GLN A 83 -13.98 3.73 0.20
CA GLN A 83 -12.98 4.41 1.02
C GLN A 83 -11.56 4.00 0.64
N PHE A 84 -11.34 2.70 0.39
CA PHE A 84 -10.06 2.20 -0.10
C PHE A 84 -9.67 2.80 -1.46
N CYS A 85 -10.58 2.77 -2.44
CA CYS A 85 -10.33 3.36 -3.76
C CYS A 85 -10.09 4.88 -3.68
N ALA A 86 -10.78 5.59 -2.78
CA ALA A 86 -10.54 7.01 -2.53
C ALA A 86 -9.15 7.24 -1.92
N CYS A 87 -8.74 6.43 -0.95
CA CYS A 87 -7.39 6.47 -0.36
C CYS A 87 -6.32 6.33 -1.45
N LEU A 88 -6.44 5.32 -2.31
CA LEU A 88 -5.53 5.07 -3.43
C LEU A 88 -5.44 6.26 -4.40
N ALA A 89 -6.54 6.96 -4.66
CA ALA A 89 -6.58 8.10 -5.56
C ALA A 89 -5.82 9.34 -5.03
N THR A 90 -5.57 9.41 -3.71
CA THR A 90 -4.78 10.50 -3.10
C THR A 90 -3.28 10.31 -3.25
N ILE A 91 -2.82 9.09 -3.59
CA ILE A 91 -1.39 8.78 -3.64
C ILE A 91 -0.76 9.39 -4.90
N ILE A 92 0.07 10.41 -4.69
CA ILE A 92 0.84 11.03 -5.77
C ILE A 92 2.03 10.13 -6.10
N SER A 93 1.98 9.48 -7.26
CA SER A 93 3.00 8.51 -7.70
C SER A 93 3.28 8.66 -9.20
N ASN A 94 4.11 7.77 -9.75
CA ASN A 94 4.36 7.75 -11.18
C ASN A 94 3.11 7.28 -11.98
N PRO A 95 3.05 7.56 -13.29
CA PRO A 95 1.89 7.22 -14.13
C PRO A 95 1.54 5.73 -14.17
N PHE A 96 2.54 4.83 -14.09
CA PHE A 96 2.30 3.39 -14.05
C PHE A 96 1.50 3.00 -12.80
N CYS A 97 1.89 3.52 -11.64
CA CYS A 97 1.19 3.24 -10.39
C CYS A 97 -0.22 3.83 -10.39
N GLN A 98 -0.38 5.06 -10.89
CA GLN A 98 -1.68 5.73 -10.94
C GLN A 98 -2.65 5.11 -11.95
N ALA A 99 -2.15 4.63 -13.10
CA ALA A 99 -2.99 4.09 -14.16
C ALA A 99 -3.23 2.57 -14.07
N ILE A 100 -2.31 1.83 -13.45
CA ILE A 100 -2.35 0.36 -13.43
C ILE A 100 -2.44 -0.17 -12.00
N VAL A 101 -1.40 0.05 -11.18
CA VAL A 101 -1.28 -0.64 -9.88
C VAL A 101 -2.42 -0.28 -8.93
N TYR A 102 -2.69 1.01 -8.72
CA TYR A 102 -3.73 1.44 -7.78
C TYR A 102 -5.14 1.11 -8.29
N PRO A 103 -5.52 1.37 -9.56
CA PRO A 103 -6.79 0.91 -10.09
C PRO A 103 -6.99 -0.60 -10.03
N SER A 104 -5.93 -1.40 -10.27
CA SER A 104 -5.99 -2.85 -10.11
C SER A 104 -6.35 -3.23 -8.68
N HIS A 105 -5.70 -2.67 -7.67
CA HIS A 105 -6.02 -2.95 -6.26
C HIS A 105 -7.50 -2.64 -5.94
N CYS A 106 -8.01 -1.48 -6.36
CA CYS A 106 -9.42 -1.11 -6.21
C CYS A 106 -10.38 -2.11 -6.89
N ASN A 107 -10.05 -2.53 -8.11
CA ASN A 107 -10.88 -3.51 -8.83
C ASN A 107 -10.84 -4.91 -8.20
N PHE A 108 -9.68 -5.34 -7.69
CA PHE A 108 -9.54 -6.64 -7.05
C PHE A 108 -10.42 -6.75 -5.80
N VAL A 109 -10.46 -5.73 -4.94
CA VAL A 109 -11.31 -5.77 -3.74
C VAL A 109 -12.80 -5.76 -4.10
N ARG A 110 -13.21 -5.04 -5.15
CA ARG A 110 -14.61 -5.03 -5.61
C ARG A 110 -15.05 -6.37 -6.21
N LEU A 111 -14.16 -7.05 -6.93
CA LEU A 111 -14.45 -8.34 -7.56
C LEU A 111 -14.44 -9.49 -6.56
N PHE A 112 -13.46 -9.51 -5.65
CA PHE A 112 -13.19 -10.67 -4.79
C PHE A 112 -13.46 -10.43 -3.30
N GLY A 113 -13.74 -9.19 -2.90
CA GLY A 113 -13.96 -8.80 -1.49
C GLY A 113 -15.11 -9.54 -0.82
N ASN A 114 -16.11 -9.96 -1.59
CA ASN A 114 -17.28 -10.69 -1.08
C ASN A 114 -16.91 -12.04 -0.44
N LEU A 115 -15.72 -12.59 -0.76
CA LEU A 115 -15.20 -13.84 -0.17
C LEU A 115 -14.59 -13.64 1.21
N PHE A 116 -14.28 -12.39 1.58
CA PHE A 116 -13.48 -12.04 2.75
C PHE A 116 -14.23 -11.15 3.74
N ILE A 117 -15.42 -10.66 3.38
CA ILE A 117 -16.28 -9.93 4.30
C ILE A 117 -17.15 -10.87 5.14
N CYS A 118 -17.50 -10.40 6.33
CA CYS A 118 -18.24 -11.10 7.36
C CYS A 118 -19.47 -11.85 6.78
N PRO A 119 -19.75 -13.10 7.21
CA PRO A 119 -20.94 -13.81 6.78
C PRO A 119 -22.14 -12.94 7.11
N MET A 120 -23.01 -12.74 6.10
CA MET A 120 -24.16 -11.86 6.14
C MET A 120 -24.76 -11.81 7.56
N MET A 121 -24.76 -10.63 8.18
CA MET A 121 -25.76 -10.34 9.20
C MET A 121 -27.10 -10.42 8.46
N GLY A 122 -27.72 -11.60 8.56
CA GLY A 122 -29.04 -11.90 8.01
C GLY A 122 -30.13 -11.06 8.65
#